data_AF-G4V6G6-F1
#
_entry.id   AF-G4V6G6-F1
#
_cell.length_a   1.000
_cell.length_b   1.000
_cell.length_c   1.000
_cell.angle_alpha   90.00
_cell.angle_beta   90.00
_cell.angle_gamma   90.00
#
_symmetry.space_group_name_H-M   'P 1'
#
loop_
_entity.id
_entity.type
_entity.pdbx_description
1 polymer ?
#
loop_
_entity_poly.entity_id
_entity_poly.type
_entity_poly.pdbx_seq_one_letter_code
_entity_poly.pdbx_strand_id
1 'polypeptide(L)'
;MTKSIRSKSKRRFRAIKRRRSFKKIKDQLIGSIKKSEENSVSSEQSVDSTSNHMDIVSKSLPKILCNDHGTYPVWLSKKERKRQIKMRRLQKKRYRPKKPKV
;
A
#
# COMPACT_ATOMS: atom_id res chain seq x y z
N MET A 1 29.90 4.81 -19.23
CA MET A 1 29.97 3.41 -18.73
C MET A 1 28.95 2.52 -19.44
N THR A 2 29.42 1.63 -20.30
CA THR A 2 28.56 0.62 -20.93
C THR A 2 28.15 -0.44 -19.91
N LYS A 3 26.86 -0.80 -19.86
CA LYS A 3 26.37 -1.85 -18.96
C LYS A 3 26.93 -3.22 -19.38
N SER A 4 27.27 -4.05 -18.39
CA SER A 4 27.72 -5.43 -18.62
C SER A 4 26.67 -6.28 -19.35
N ILE A 5 27.13 -7.29 -20.10
CA ILE A 5 26.28 -8.24 -20.83
C ILE A 5 25.25 -8.89 -19.89
N ARG A 6 25.69 -9.32 -18.70
CA ARG A 6 24.84 -9.89 -17.65
C ARG A 6 23.73 -8.93 -17.20
N SER A 7 24.04 -7.64 -17.08
CA SER A 7 23.06 -6.61 -16.70
C SER A 7 22.02 -6.38 -17.80
N LYS A 8 22.46 -6.32 -19.07
CA LYS A 8 21.57 -6.21 -20.24
C LYS A 8 20.64 -7.43 -20.36
N SER A 9 21.17 -8.66 -20.20
CA SER A 9 20.39 -9.90 -20.24
C SER A 9 19.33 -9.95 -19.12
N LYS A 10 19.71 -9.64 -17.87
CA LYS A 10 18.76 -9.56 -16.74
C LYS A 10 17.64 -8.54 -16.99
N ARG A 11 17.95 -7.40 -17.61
CA ARG A 11 16.94 -6.38 -17.97
C ARG A 11 15.95 -6.92 -19.01
N ARG A 12 16.44 -7.58 -20.06
CA ARG A 12 15.60 -8.23 -21.08
C ARG A 12 14.70 -9.30 -20.47
N PHE A 13 15.24 -10.19 -19.64
CA PHE A 13 14.47 -11.20 -18.92
C PHE A 13 13.36 -10.59 -18.05
N ARG A 14 13.68 -9.53 -17.29
CA ARG A 14 12.67 -8.82 -16.47
C ARG A 14 11.56 -8.20 -17.32
N ALA A 15 11.88 -7.62 -18.47
CA ALA A 15 10.89 -7.05 -19.39
C ALA A 15 9.94 -8.13 -19.93
N ILE A 16 10.49 -9.28 -20.35
CA ILE A 16 9.69 -10.43 -20.78
C ILE A 16 8.79 -10.94 -19.66
N LYS A 17 9.34 -11.09 -18.44
CA LYS A 17 8.57 -11.53 -17.26
C LYS A 17 7.39 -10.59 -16.98
N ARG A 18 7.61 -9.27 -17.02
CA ARG A 18 6.55 -8.27 -16.86
C ARG A 18 5.47 -8.40 -17.93
N ARG A 19 5.85 -8.53 -19.21
CA ARG A 19 4.90 -8.71 -20.33
C ARG A 19 4.02 -9.94 -20.13
N ARG A 20 4.61 -11.07 -19.71
CA ARG A 20 3.85 -12.32 -19.42
C ARG A 20 2.90 -12.17 -18.23
N SER A 21 3.31 -11.50 -17.15
CA SER A 21 2.45 -11.30 -15.98
C SER A 21 1.40 -10.21 -16.16
N PHE A 22 1.61 -9.27 -17.09
CA PHE A 22 0.75 -8.12 -17.29
C PHE A 22 -0.69 -8.52 -17.64
N LYS A 23 -0.87 -9.55 -18.49
CA LYS A 23 -2.21 -10.06 -18.85
C LYS A 23 -3.00 -10.49 -17.60
N LYS A 24 -2.38 -11.31 -16.74
CA LYS A 24 -3.00 -11.78 -15.49
C LYS A 24 -3.38 -10.63 -14.55
N ILE A 25 -2.50 -9.63 -14.40
CA ILE A 25 -2.77 -8.46 -13.54
C ILE A 25 -3.89 -7.61 -14.13
N LYS A 26 -3.90 -7.39 -15.44
CA LYS A 26 -4.97 -6.65 -16.13
C LYS A 26 -6.32 -7.33 -15.94
N ASP A 27 -6.38 -8.64 -16.13
CA ASP A 27 -7.62 -9.42 -16.00
C ASP A 27 -8.12 -9.42 -14.54
N GLN A 28 -7.22 -9.52 -13.55
CA GLN A 28 -7.57 -9.39 -12.13
C GLN A 28 -8.12 -8.02 -11.78
N LEU A 29 -7.51 -6.94 -12.29
CA LEU A 29 -7.98 -5.57 -12.05
C LEU A 29 -9.36 -5.34 -12.67
N ILE A 30 -9.56 -5.78 -13.92
CA ILE A 30 -10.87 -5.70 -14.59
C ILE A 30 -11.90 -6.51 -13.81
N GLY A 31 -11.57 -7.72 -13.37
CA GLY A 31 -12.46 -8.56 -12.56
C GLY A 31 -12.83 -7.92 -11.22
N SER A 32 -11.89 -7.23 -10.54
CA SER A 32 -12.20 -6.52 -9.30
C SER A 32 -13.10 -5.30 -9.52
N ILE A 33 -12.94 -4.57 -10.63
CA ILE A 33 -13.78 -3.42 -10.97
C ILE A 33 -15.21 -3.86 -11.28
N LYS A 34 -15.38 -4.90 -12.11
CA LYS A 34 -16.69 -5.46 -12.42
C LYS A 34 -17.43 -5.95 -11.17
N LYS A 35 -16.73 -6.66 -10.28
CA LYS A 35 -17.30 -7.10 -8.99
C LYS A 35 -17.71 -5.93 -8.08
N SER A 36 -16.96 -4.83 -8.08
CA SER A 36 -17.35 -3.65 -7.30
C SER A 36 -18.56 -2.94 -7.89
N GLU A 37 -18.70 -2.92 -9.22
CA GLU A 37 -19.88 -2.35 -9.90
C GLU A 37 -21.13 -3.20 -9.60
N GLU A 38 -21.05 -4.53 -9.75
CA GLU A 38 -22.15 -5.44 -9.43
C GLU A 38 -22.59 -5.34 -7.95
N ASN A 39 -21.65 -5.28 -7.01
CA ASN A 39 -21.97 -5.12 -5.59
C ASN A 39 -22.56 -3.75 -5.26
N SER A 40 -22.22 -2.69 -6.00
CA SER A 40 -22.79 -1.36 -5.78
C SER A 40 -24.26 -1.27 -6.20
N VAL A 41 -24.67 -2.01 -7.24
CA VAL A 41 -26.07 -2.04 -7.71
C VAL A 41 -26.97 -2.87 -6.77
N SER A 42 -26.43 -3.87 -6.07
CA SER A 42 -27.20 -4.63 -5.07
C SER A 42 -27.33 -3.96 -3.71
N SER A 43 -26.69 -2.81 -3.47
CA SER A 43 -26.71 -2.14 -2.16
C SER A 43 -27.68 -0.96 -2.06
N GLU A 44 -28.48 -0.68 -3.09
CA GLU A 44 -29.53 0.34 -3.02
C GLU A 44 -30.91 -0.27 -2.73
N GLN A 45 -31.02 -1.06 -1.64
CA GLN A 45 -32.31 -1.37 -1.02
C GLN A 45 -32.11 -1.86 0.43
N SER A 46 -31.68 -0.95 1.30
CA SER A 46 -32.02 -1.00 2.73
C SER A 46 -32.01 0.43 3.27
N VAL A 47 -33.16 1.07 3.10
CA VAL A 47 -33.62 2.20 3.90
C VAL A 47 -33.78 1.75 5.36
N ASP A 48 -33.58 2.71 6.26
CA ASP A 48 -33.92 2.71 7.68
C ASP A 48 -33.02 1.93 8.64
N SER A 49 -32.13 2.66 9.33
CA SER A 49 -32.41 3.13 10.70
C SER A 49 -31.13 3.46 11.49
N THR A 50 -31.15 4.62 12.14
CA THR A 50 -30.50 4.94 13.43
C THR A 50 -29.01 5.33 13.46
N SER A 51 -28.79 6.65 13.49
CA SER A 51 -28.17 7.39 14.62
C SER A 51 -26.79 6.95 15.17
N ASN A 52 -25.94 6.30 14.38
CA ASN A 52 -24.51 6.25 14.70
C ASN A 52 -23.74 7.07 13.68
N HIS A 53 -23.76 8.39 13.91
CA HIS A 53 -22.73 9.33 13.49
C HIS A 53 -21.39 8.87 14.07
N MET A 54 -20.84 7.79 13.52
CA MET A 54 -19.45 7.44 13.73
C MET A 54 -18.68 8.39 12.85
N ASP A 55 -18.06 9.38 13.49
CA ASP A 55 -17.10 10.29 12.90
C ASP A 55 -16.34 9.59 11.78
N ILE A 56 -16.47 10.15 10.58
CA ILE A 56 -15.57 9.83 9.48
C ILE A 56 -14.21 10.27 9.98
N VAL A 57 -13.51 9.38 10.68
CA VAL A 57 -12.12 9.55 11.07
C VAL A 57 -11.41 9.69 9.75
N SER A 58 -11.17 10.96 9.38
CA SER A 58 -10.34 11.36 8.27
C SER A 58 -9.19 10.39 8.24
N LYS A 59 -9.01 9.70 7.11
CA LYS A 59 -8.02 8.65 6.87
C LYS A 59 -6.61 9.21 7.10
N SER A 60 -6.31 9.49 8.36
CA SER A 60 -5.01 9.86 8.87
C SER A 60 -4.14 8.64 8.68
N LEU A 61 -2.89 8.93 8.29
CA LEU A 61 -1.88 7.98 7.86
C LEU A 61 -1.99 6.65 8.63
N PRO A 62 -1.84 5.50 7.95
CA PRO A 62 -2.15 4.19 8.51
C PRO A 62 -1.57 4.10 9.91
N LYS A 63 -2.46 4.00 10.90
CA LYS A 63 -2.10 3.83 12.31
C LYS A 63 -1.06 2.73 12.34
N ILE A 64 0.19 3.12 12.62
CA ILE A 64 1.24 2.13 12.87
C ILE A 64 0.68 1.29 14.02
N LEU A 65 0.75 -0.03 13.90
CA LEU A 65 0.28 -0.95 14.94
C LEU A 65 1.28 -0.94 16.09
N CYS A 66 1.41 0.21 16.73
CA CYS A 66 2.42 0.53 17.70
C CYS A 66 1.72 1.35 18.78
N ASN A 67 1.87 0.94 20.02
CA ASN A 67 1.30 1.64 21.17
C ASN A 67 2.03 2.98 21.40
N ASP A 68 1.52 3.80 22.31
CA ASP A 68 2.07 5.13 22.65
C ASP A 68 3.55 5.08 23.05
N HIS A 69 4.00 3.97 23.64
CA HIS A 69 5.40 3.75 24.03
C HIS A 69 6.34 3.34 22.88
N GLY A 70 5.85 3.13 21.65
CA GLY A 70 6.70 2.65 20.55
C GLY A 70 6.79 1.13 20.42
N THR A 71 6.04 0.38 21.24
CA THR A 71 6.07 -1.09 21.29
C THR A 71 5.11 -1.71 20.27
N TYR A 72 5.61 -2.70 19.51
CA TYR A 72 4.80 -3.49 18.58
C TYR A 72 4.29 -4.75 19.28
N PRO A 73 3.08 -5.24 18.94
CA PRO A 73 2.54 -6.46 19.53
C PRO A 73 3.47 -7.67 19.36
N VAL A 74 3.47 -8.56 20.36
CA VAL A 74 4.36 -9.75 20.39
C VAL A 74 4.01 -10.73 19.27
N TRP A 75 2.72 -10.83 18.91
CA TRP A 75 2.23 -11.65 17.81
C TRP A 75 2.61 -11.10 16.42
N LEU A 76 3.08 -9.86 16.34
CA LEU A 76 3.51 -9.30 15.06
C LEU A 76 4.86 -9.90 14.64
N SER A 77 4.88 -10.53 13.46
CA SER A 77 6.10 -11.12 12.92
C SER A 77 7.27 -10.13 12.88
N LYS A 78 8.50 -10.60 13.21
CA LYS A 78 9.71 -9.77 13.21
C LYS A 78 9.93 -9.02 11.89
N LYS A 79 9.51 -9.62 10.76
CA LYS A 79 9.62 -9.04 9.41
C LYS A 79 8.68 -7.85 9.23
N GLU A 80 7.41 -8.00 9.63
CA GLU A 80 6.43 -6.91 9.51
C GLU A 80 6.77 -5.76 10.46
N ARG A 81 7.24 -6.07 11.68
CA ARG A 81 7.79 -5.08 12.61
C ARG A 81 8.89 -4.23 11.97
N LYS A 82 9.88 -4.86 11.34
CA LYS A 82 10.98 -4.14 10.64
C LYS A 82 10.45 -3.28 9.48
N ARG A 83 9.44 -3.78 8.75
CA ARG A 83 8.80 -3.03 7.66
C ARG A 83 8.12 -1.77 8.17
N GLN A 84 7.34 -1.86 9.24
CA GLN A 84 6.66 -0.71 9.86
C GLN A 84 7.66 0.33 10.37
N ILE A 85 8.72 -0.09 11.06
CA ILE A 85 9.81 0.80 11.51
C ILE A 85 10.42 1.54 10.31
N LYS A 86 10.68 0.83 9.20
CA LYS A 86 11.24 1.44 7.98
C LYS A 86 10.29 2.46 7.38
N MET A 87 9.00 2.16 7.28
CA MET A 87 7.99 3.09 6.77
C MET A 87 7.89 4.36 7.64
N ARG A 88 7.90 4.20 8.97
CA ARG A 88 7.93 5.33 9.92
C ARG A 88 9.15 6.22 9.73
N ARG A 89 10.34 5.62 9.55
CA ARG A 89 11.58 6.37 9.29
C ARG A 89 11.52 7.14 7.96
N LEU A 90 10.94 6.55 6.91
CA LEU A 90 10.79 7.21 5.61
C LEU A 90 9.80 8.38 5.67
N GLN A 91 8.66 8.22 6.35
CA GLN A 91 7.72 9.31 6.57
C GLN A 91 8.38 10.45 7.35
N LYS A 92 9.06 10.16 8.47
CA LYS A 92 9.81 11.17 9.23
C LYS A 92 10.87 11.88 8.39
N LYS A 93 11.51 11.22 7.43
CA LYS A 93 12.48 11.86 6.52
C LYS A 93 11.83 12.87 5.57
N ARG A 94 10.59 12.63 5.12
CA ARG A 94 9.86 13.56 4.23
C ARG A 94 9.51 14.88 4.92
N TYR A 95 9.22 14.82 6.22
CA TYR A 95 8.84 16.00 7.02
C TYR A 95 10.02 16.72 7.67
N ARG A 96 11.28 16.33 7.39
CA ARG A 96 12.41 17.10 7.93
C ARG A 96 12.49 18.44 7.19
N PRO A 97 12.36 19.59 7.87
CA PRO A 97 12.66 20.86 7.24
C PRO A 97 14.12 20.81 6.77
N LYS A 98 14.36 21.20 5.52
CA LYS A 98 15.73 21.39 5.02
C LYS A 98 16.34 22.49 5.86
N LYS A 99 17.39 22.20 6.63
CA LYS A 99 18.15 23.26 7.30
C LYS A 99 18.63 24.24 6.22
N PRO A 100 18.42 25.56 6.36
CA PRO A 100 19.04 26.50 5.44
C PRO A 100 20.56 26.28 5.48
N LYS A 101 21.18 26.26 4.30
CA LYS A 101 22.64 26.30 4.21
C LYS A 101 23.04 27.72 4.62
N VAL A 102 23.73 27.83 5.76
CA VAL A 102 24.49 29.03 6.11
C VAL A 102 25.81 28.95 5.36
#